data_AF-A0A5W9CS16-F1
#
_entry.id   AF-A0A5W9CS16-F1
#
_cell.length_a   1.000
_cell.length_b   1.000
_cell.length_c   1.000
_cell.angle_alpha   90.00
_cell.angle_beta   90.00
_cell.angle_gamma   90.00
#
_symmetry.space_group_name_H-M   'P 1'
#
loop_
_entity.id
_entity.type
_entity.pdbx_description
1 polymer ?
#
loop_
_entity_poly.entity_id
_entity_poly.type
_entity_poly.pdbx_seq_one_letter_code
_entity_poly.pdbx_strand_id
1 'polypeptide(L)'
;LTGMGARRQPLMWAITTAGYNIEGPCYDKRREVIEMLNGSVPNDELFGIIYTVDEGDDWTDPQVLEKANPNIGVSVYREFLLSQQQRAKNNARLTNVFKTKHLNIWVSARSAYFNLVSWQSCEDKSLTLEQFEGQPCILAFDLARKLDMNSMARLYTREIDGKTHYYSVAPRFWVPYDTVYSVEKNEDRRTAERFQKWVEMGVLTVTAGAEVDYRYILEEAKAANKISPVCESPIDPFGATGLSHDLADEDLNPITIIQNYTNMSDPMKEL
;
A
#
# COMPACT_ATOMS: atom_id res chain seq x y z
N LEU A 1 36.37 5.34 -6.96
CA LEU A 1 36.68 6.13 -8.17
C LEU A 1 38.19 6.22 -8.33
N THR A 2 38.78 5.60 -9.36
CA THR A 2 40.25 5.48 -9.51
C THR A 2 40.83 6.12 -10.78
N GLY A 3 40.00 6.45 -11.78
CA GLY A 3 40.44 6.96 -13.08
C GLY A 3 40.78 8.46 -13.14
N MET A 4 40.69 9.18 -12.02
CA MET A 4 40.87 10.65 -11.98
C MET A 4 42.25 11.10 -11.52
N GLY A 5 43.09 10.18 -11.00
CA GLY A 5 44.38 10.51 -10.39
C GLY A 5 45.44 11.11 -11.33
N ALA A 6 45.24 11.04 -12.65
CA ALA A 6 46.14 11.65 -13.62
C ALA A 6 45.90 13.16 -13.85
N ARG A 7 44.80 13.73 -13.34
CA ARG A 7 44.43 15.14 -13.53
C ARG A 7 44.71 15.94 -12.26
N ARG A 8 45.27 17.15 -12.40
CA ARG A 8 45.55 18.06 -11.28
C ARG A 8 44.28 18.65 -10.64
N GLN A 9 43.20 18.77 -11.42
CA GLN A 9 41.89 19.29 -10.99
C GLN A 9 40.77 18.45 -11.63
N PRO A 10 40.55 17.22 -11.15
CA PRO A 10 39.50 16.36 -11.69
C PRO A 10 38.12 16.87 -11.26
N LEU A 11 37.17 16.93 -12.19
CA LEU A 11 35.76 17.21 -11.91
C LEU A 11 34.91 16.06 -12.45
N MET A 12 34.00 15.55 -11.62
CA MET A 12 32.94 14.63 -12.03
C MET A 12 31.64 15.39 -12.21
N TRP A 13 31.06 15.33 -13.41
CA TRP A 13 29.71 15.81 -13.65
C TRP A 13 28.78 14.63 -13.89
N ALA A 14 27.74 14.50 -13.08
CA ALA A 14 26.76 13.44 -13.21
C ALA A 14 25.35 14.03 -13.16
N ILE A 15 24.49 13.52 -14.04
CA ILE A 15 23.05 13.75 -13.96
C ILE A 15 22.38 12.40 -13.76
N THR A 16 21.33 12.38 -12.94
CA THR A 16 20.54 11.18 -12.73
C THR A 16 19.06 11.54 -12.60
N THR A 17 18.21 10.56 -12.78
CA THR A 17 16.77 10.65 -12.57
C THR A 17 16.38 9.53 -11.63
N ALA A 18 15.36 9.76 -10.81
CA ALA A 18 14.80 8.71 -10.00
C ALA A 18 14.46 7.48 -10.86
N GLY A 19 14.61 6.31 -10.24
CA GLY A 19 14.33 5.02 -10.83
C GLY A 19 13.64 4.11 -9.83
N TYR A 20 13.67 2.82 -10.14
CA TYR A 20 13.00 1.80 -9.32
C TYR A 20 13.95 1.03 -8.40
N ASN A 21 15.26 1.15 -8.66
CA ASN A 21 16.29 0.42 -7.92
C ASN A 21 16.92 1.33 -6.86
N ILE A 22 16.49 1.16 -5.61
CA ILE A 22 17.05 1.88 -4.46
C ILE A 22 18.38 1.30 -3.97
N GLU A 23 18.83 0.18 -4.52
CA GLU A 23 20.17 -0.41 -4.26
C GLU A 23 21.16 -0.07 -5.38
N GLY A 24 20.75 0.79 -6.32
CA GLY A 24 21.56 1.19 -7.46
C GLY A 24 22.49 2.36 -7.13
N PRO A 25 23.60 2.51 -7.90
CA PRO A 25 24.60 3.55 -7.66
C PRO A 25 24.04 4.98 -7.77
N CYS A 26 22.96 5.17 -8.51
CA CYS A 26 22.26 6.46 -8.62
C CYS A 26 21.52 6.83 -7.32
N TYR A 27 20.92 5.84 -6.65
CA TYR A 27 20.26 6.07 -5.36
C TYR A 27 21.29 6.30 -4.26
N ASP A 28 22.37 5.52 -4.26
CA ASP A 28 23.49 5.72 -3.33
C ASP A 28 24.07 7.13 -3.45
N LYS A 29 24.30 7.60 -4.69
CA LYS A 29 24.79 8.97 -4.90
C LYS A 29 23.78 10.03 -4.44
N ARG A 30 22.48 9.80 -4.63
CA ARG A 30 21.43 10.69 -4.11
C ARG A 30 21.46 10.72 -2.58
N ARG A 31 21.59 9.57 -1.92
CA ARG A 31 21.68 9.48 -0.46
C ARG A 31 22.87 10.26 0.08
N GLU A 32 24.04 10.10 -0.53
CA GLU A 32 25.25 10.85 -0.18
C GLU A 32 25.02 12.37 -0.27
N VAL A 33 24.36 12.84 -1.34
CA VAL A 33 23.99 14.26 -1.49
C VAL A 33 23.01 14.71 -0.42
N ILE A 34 22.00 13.91 -0.06
CA ILE A 34 21.04 14.24 0.99
C ILE A 34 21.73 14.30 2.37
N GLU A 35 22.58 13.33 2.69
CA GLU A 35 23.32 13.27 3.95
C GLU A 35 24.27 14.48 4.09
N MET A 36 24.88 14.93 2.98
CA MET A 36 25.69 16.15 2.92
C MET A 36 24.84 17.42 3.08
N LEU A 37 23.74 17.56 2.34
CA LEU A 37 22.85 18.73 2.42
C LEU A 37 22.21 18.90 3.80
N ASN A 38 21.90 17.79 4.48
CA ASN A 38 21.38 17.80 5.85
C ASN A 38 22.48 18.04 6.91
N GLY A 39 23.75 18.07 6.52
CA GLY A 39 24.89 18.24 7.43
C GLY A 39 25.24 16.99 8.25
N SER A 40 24.60 15.84 8.00
CA SER A 40 24.90 14.58 8.68
C SER A 40 26.29 14.06 8.35
N VAL A 41 26.72 14.23 7.09
CA VAL A 41 28.05 13.82 6.60
C VAL A 41 28.64 14.97 5.79
N PRO A 42 29.47 15.84 6.39
CA PRO A 42 30.12 16.94 5.68
C PRO A 42 31.02 16.45 4.55
N ASN A 43 30.94 17.08 3.37
CA ASN A 43 31.79 16.78 2.22
C ASN A 43 32.00 18.02 1.33
N ASP A 44 33.14 18.68 1.51
CA ASP A 44 33.48 19.92 0.78
C ASP A 44 33.81 19.70 -0.71
N GLU A 45 34.04 18.45 -1.12
CA GLU A 45 34.32 18.08 -2.53
C GLU A 45 33.04 17.71 -3.30
N LEU A 46 31.88 17.67 -2.64
CA LEU A 46 30.61 17.27 -3.24
C LEU A 46 29.65 18.45 -3.33
N PHE A 47 29.31 18.82 -4.56
CA PHE A 47 28.16 19.68 -4.84
C PHE A 47 26.99 18.85 -5.35
N GLY A 48 25.79 19.08 -4.82
CA GLY A 48 24.58 18.40 -5.27
C GLY A 48 23.35 19.28 -5.18
N ILE A 49 22.50 19.21 -6.21
CA ILE A 49 21.18 19.82 -6.23
C ILE A 49 20.17 18.73 -6.58
N ILE A 50 19.08 18.67 -5.82
CA ILE A 50 17.99 17.73 -6.04
C ILE A 50 16.71 18.52 -6.29
N TYR A 51 16.10 18.31 -7.46
CA TYR A 51 14.76 18.78 -7.76
C TYR A 51 13.78 17.62 -7.59
N THR A 52 12.87 17.73 -6.63
CA THR A 52 11.87 16.71 -6.29
C THR A 52 10.75 17.37 -5.47
N VAL A 53 9.69 16.63 -5.17
CA VAL A 53 8.65 17.07 -4.23
C VAL A 53 9.03 16.72 -2.79
N ASP A 54 8.41 17.39 -1.82
CA ASP A 54 8.63 17.15 -0.40
C ASP A 54 7.90 15.88 0.06
N GLU A 55 8.37 15.30 1.17
CA GLU A 55 7.68 14.18 1.80
C GLU A 55 6.30 14.64 2.31
N GLY A 56 5.23 13.96 1.89
CA GLY A 56 3.85 14.30 2.23
C GLY A 56 3.13 15.21 1.23
N ASP A 57 3.82 15.72 0.20
CA ASP A 57 3.17 16.48 -0.88
C ASP A 57 2.12 15.62 -1.61
N ASP A 58 0.95 16.21 -1.88
CA ASP A 58 -0.05 15.59 -2.75
C ASP A 58 0.41 15.70 -4.21
N TRP A 59 0.88 14.58 -4.76
CA TRP A 59 1.34 14.49 -6.15
C TRP A 59 0.25 14.85 -7.18
N THR A 60 -1.02 14.85 -6.78
CA THR A 60 -2.14 15.24 -7.63
C THR A 60 -2.35 16.75 -7.70
N ASP A 61 -1.76 17.53 -6.79
CA ASP A 61 -1.83 18.99 -6.85
C ASP A 61 -0.99 19.52 -8.03
N PRO A 62 -1.56 20.32 -8.94
CA PRO A 62 -0.79 21.00 -9.98
C PRO A 62 0.37 21.87 -9.47
N GLN A 63 0.30 22.39 -8.24
CA GLN A 63 1.32 23.29 -7.69
C GLN A 63 2.64 22.56 -7.39
N VAL A 64 2.60 21.27 -7.03
CA VAL A 64 3.81 20.50 -6.70
C VAL A 64 4.73 20.29 -7.90
N LEU A 65 4.22 20.48 -9.13
CA LEU A 65 4.99 20.34 -10.37
C LEU A 65 6.19 21.30 -10.40
N GLU A 66 6.04 22.49 -9.84
CA GLU A 66 7.08 23.53 -9.86
C GLU A 66 8.30 23.14 -9.02
N LYS A 67 8.08 22.42 -7.91
CA LYS A 67 9.16 21.95 -7.02
C LYS A 67 10.11 20.99 -7.74
N ALA A 68 9.54 20.06 -8.52
CA ALA A 68 10.31 19.04 -9.23
C ALA A 68 10.81 19.49 -10.61
N ASN A 69 10.23 20.55 -11.20
CA ASN A 69 10.52 21.00 -12.56
C ASN A 69 10.97 22.48 -12.55
N PRO A 70 12.22 22.78 -12.17
CA PRO A 70 12.72 24.15 -12.01
C PRO A 70 12.71 24.98 -13.30
N ASN A 71 12.64 24.32 -14.47
CA ASN A 71 12.62 24.98 -15.78
C ASN A 71 11.23 24.94 -16.46
N ILE A 72 10.17 24.79 -15.66
CA ILE A 72 8.78 24.82 -16.12
C ILE A 72 8.47 26.17 -16.78
N GLY A 73 7.83 26.13 -17.96
CA GLY A 73 7.56 27.32 -18.77
C GLY A 73 8.72 27.79 -19.65
N VAL A 74 9.91 27.18 -19.54
CA VAL A 74 11.08 27.50 -20.37
C VAL A 74 11.45 26.32 -21.29
N SER A 75 11.78 25.16 -20.72
CA SER A 75 12.13 23.95 -21.51
C SER A 75 11.15 22.79 -21.33
N VAL A 76 10.27 22.87 -20.32
CA VAL A 76 9.17 21.93 -20.11
C VAL A 76 7.90 22.73 -19.94
N TYR A 77 6.92 22.52 -20.83
CA TYR A 77 5.68 23.29 -20.79
C TYR A 77 4.76 22.79 -19.68
N ARG A 78 4.13 23.74 -18.97
CA ARG A 78 3.18 23.43 -17.89
C ARG A 78 2.01 22.57 -18.38
N GLU A 79 1.46 22.90 -19.55
CA GLU A 79 0.34 22.16 -20.15
C GLU A 79 0.66 20.68 -20.36
N PHE A 80 1.89 20.38 -20.78
CA PHE A 80 2.36 19.00 -20.93
C PHE A 80 2.39 18.26 -19.58
N LEU A 81 2.95 18.89 -18.54
CA LEU A 81 3.02 18.29 -17.20
C LEU A 81 1.63 18.06 -16.59
N LEU A 82 0.72 19.03 -16.74
CA LEU A 82 -0.69 18.89 -16.32
C LEU A 82 -1.38 17.75 -17.05
N SER A 83 -1.16 17.62 -18.37
CA SER A 83 -1.68 16.51 -19.17
C SER A 83 -1.14 15.15 -18.69
N GLN A 84 0.17 15.03 -18.44
CA GLN A 84 0.75 13.80 -17.90
C GLN A 84 0.23 13.48 -16.49
N GLN A 85 0.09 14.50 -15.64
CA GLN A 85 -0.47 14.35 -14.29
C GLN A 85 -1.91 13.82 -14.37
N GLN A 86 -2.76 14.41 -15.23
CA GLN A 86 -4.13 13.96 -15.40
C GLN A 86 -4.21 12.53 -15.95
N ARG A 87 -3.36 12.16 -16.90
CA ARG A 87 -3.28 10.77 -17.40
C ARG A 87 -2.90 9.80 -16.29
N ALA A 88 -1.96 10.18 -15.44
CA ALA A 88 -1.54 9.39 -14.29
C ALA A 88 -2.61 9.31 -13.19
N LYS A 89 -3.42 10.37 -13.00
CA LYS A 89 -4.60 10.35 -12.12
C LYS A 89 -5.68 9.42 -12.61
N ASN A 90 -5.78 9.19 -13.92
CA ASN A 90 -6.80 8.32 -14.51
C ASN A 90 -6.28 6.88 -14.74
N ASN A 91 -4.98 6.62 -14.60
CA ASN A 91 -4.39 5.32 -14.91
C ASN A 91 -3.28 4.96 -13.91
N ALA A 92 -3.57 3.99 -13.03
CA ALA A 92 -2.68 3.49 -11.99
C ALA A 92 -1.31 3.03 -12.51
N ARG A 93 -1.25 2.48 -13.73
CA ARG A 93 0.00 2.02 -14.36
C ARG A 93 0.93 3.17 -14.69
N LEU A 94 0.37 4.35 -14.96
CA LEU A 94 1.12 5.57 -15.27
C LEU A 94 1.52 6.34 -14.01
N THR A 95 0.90 6.10 -12.85
CA THR A 95 1.21 6.81 -11.61
C THR A 95 2.69 6.72 -11.24
N ASN A 96 3.27 5.52 -11.23
CA ASN A 96 4.69 5.35 -10.91
C ASN A 96 5.60 5.99 -11.95
N VAL A 97 5.25 5.86 -13.24
CA VAL A 97 6.01 6.50 -14.32
C VAL A 97 6.00 8.01 -14.14
N PHE A 98 4.85 8.60 -13.83
CA PHE A 98 4.70 10.03 -13.59
C PHE A 98 5.48 10.48 -12.35
N LYS A 99 5.31 9.82 -11.20
CA LYS A 99 6.03 10.12 -9.97
C LYS A 99 7.55 10.07 -10.17
N THR A 100 8.03 9.06 -10.89
CA THR A 100 9.47 8.91 -11.19
C THR A 100 9.98 9.96 -12.18
N LYS A 101 9.26 10.20 -13.29
CA LYS A 101 9.78 11.00 -14.42
C LYS A 101 9.47 12.50 -14.31
N HIS A 102 8.42 12.87 -13.59
CA HIS A 102 7.96 14.26 -13.49
C HIS A 102 8.01 14.83 -12.08
N LEU A 103 8.08 13.98 -11.04
CA LEU A 103 8.26 14.41 -9.65
C LEU A 103 9.60 13.96 -9.04
N ASN A 104 10.39 13.20 -9.81
CA ASN A 104 11.70 12.68 -9.41
C ASN A 104 11.69 11.88 -8.09
N ILE A 105 10.59 11.15 -7.86
CA ILE A 105 10.38 10.29 -6.69
C ILE A 105 10.91 8.89 -6.98
N TRP A 106 11.68 8.31 -6.06
CA TRP A 106 12.04 6.91 -6.12
C TRP A 106 10.85 6.06 -5.67
N VAL A 107 10.29 5.29 -6.60
CA VAL A 107 9.14 4.42 -6.34
C VAL A 107 9.57 2.96 -6.48
N SER A 108 8.91 2.04 -5.78
CA SER A 108 9.15 0.62 -6.01
C SER A 108 8.67 0.21 -7.42
N ALA A 109 9.34 -0.76 -8.03
CA ALA A 109 9.05 -1.22 -9.40
C ALA A 109 7.63 -1.84 -9.57
N ARG A 110 6.91 -2.09 -8.48
CA ARG A 110 5.56 -2.67 -8.54
C ARG A 110 4.58 -1.59 -9.01
N SER A 111 4.05 -1.73 -10.22
CA SER A 111 2.91 -0.97 -10.70
C SER A 111 1.77 -1.04 -9.67
N ALA A 112 1.16 0.10 -9.36
CA ALA A 112 0.04 0.17 -8.42
C ALA A 112 -1.11 -0.77 -8.88
N TYR A 113 -1.63 -1.58 -7.94
CA TYR A 113 -2.62 -2.63 -8.20
C TYR A 113 -4.00 -2.04 -8.60
N PHE A 114 -4.34 -0.86 -8.08
CA PHE A 114 -5.50 -0.06 -8.47
C PHE A 114 -5.18 1.44 -8.36
N ASN A 115 -6.06 2.29 -8.93
CA ASN A 115 -5.93 3.73 -8.85
C ASN A 115 -6.26 4.22 -7.43
N LEU A 116 -5.25 4.66 -6.68
CA LEU A 116 -5.43 5.13 -5.30
C LEU A 116 -6.37 6.34 -5.19
N VAL A 117 -6.44 7.20 -6.21
CA VAL A 117 -7.35 8.35 -6.19
C VAL A 117 -8.79 7.88 -6.37
N SER A 118 -9.06 6.99 -7.34
CA SER A 118 -10.38 6.36 -7.48
C SER A 118 -10.77 5.62 -6.20
N TRP A 119 -9.84 4.84 -5.62
CA TRP A 119 -10.06 4.13 -4.37
C TRP A 119 -10.41 5.07 -3.20
N GLN A 120 -9.66 6.16 -3.04
CA GLN A 120 -9.94 7.17 -2.02
C GLN A 120 -11.27 7.89 -2.27
N SER A 121 -11.66 8.12 -3.53
CA SER A 121 -12.96 8.72 -3.86
C SER A 121 -14.15 7.83 -3.54
N CYS A 122 -13.93 6.52 -3.40
CA CYS A 122 -14.92 5.57 -2.93
C CYS A 122 -15.05 5.52 -1.40
N GLU A 123 -14.20 6.23 -0.65
CA GLU A 123 -14.29 6.27 0.82
C GLU A 123 -15.57 6.98 1.26
N ASP A 124 -16.44 6.25 1.95
CA ASP A 124 -17.62 6.80 2.60
C ASP A 124 -17.60 6.45 4.09
N LYS A 125 -17.31 7.46 4.92
CA LYS A 125 -17.22 7.33 6.38
C LYS A 125 -18.59 7.26 7.06
N SER A 126 -19.68 7.43 6.31
CA SER A 126 -21.05 7.31 6.83
C SER A 126 -21.59 5.89 6.82
N LEU A 127 -20.87 4.96 6.16
CA LEU A 127 -21.24 3.55 6.11
C LEU A 127 -21.08 2.89 7.48
N THR A 128 -22.11 2.15 7.90
CA THR A 128 -22.18 1.48 9.20
C THR A 128 -22.74 0.07 9.03
N LEU A 129 -22.43 -0.86 9.93
CA LEU A 129 -22.88 -2.26 9.81
C LEU A 129 -24.42 -2.36 9.89
N GLU A 130 -25.04 -1.50 10.67
CA GLU A 130 -26.50 -1.43 10.87
C GLU A 130 -27.24 -1.15 9.56
N GLN A 131 -26.64 -0.43 8.62
CA GLN A 131 -27.23 -0.17 7.30
C GLN A 131 -27.26 -1.42 6.40
N PHE A 132 -26.53 -2.47 6.75
CA PHE A 132 -26.40 -3.71 5.98
C PHE A 132 -26.88 -4.94 6.78
N GLU A 133 -27.53 -4.74 7.93
CA GLU A 133 -28.13 -5.81 8.71
C GLU A 133 -29.17 -6.57 7.89
N GLY A 134 -29.16 -7.89 8.00
CA GLY A 134 -30.01 -8.80 7.23
C GLY A 134 -29.68 -8.94 5.74
N GLN A 135 -28.75 -8.15 5.19
CA GLN A 135 -28.30 -8.31 3.80
C GLN A 135 -27.26 -9.44 3.70
N PRO A 136 -27.27 -10.23 2.61
CA PRO A 136 -26.25 -11.23 2.37
C PRO A 136 -24.85 -10.60 2.36
N CYS A 137 -23.90 -11.27 3.02
CA CYS A 137 -22.52 -10.82 3.10
C CYS A 137 -21.52 -11.92 2.75
N ILE A 138 -20.40 -11.51 2.16
CA ILE A 138 -19.27 -12.38 1.88
C ILE A 138 -18.19 -12.04 2.90
N LEU A 139 -17.66 -13.06 3.58
CA LEU A 139 -16.55 -12.91 4.53
C LEU A 139 -15.26 -13.41 3.87
N ALA A 140 -14.46 -12.49 3.33
CA ALA A 140 -13.21 -12.84 2.68
C ALA A 140 -12.06 -12.83 3.69
N PHE A 141 -11.34 -13.95 3.78
CA PHE A 141 -10.27 -14.17 4.76
C PHE A 141 -8.90 -14.14 4.09
N ASP A 142 -7.97 -13.37 4.66
CA ASP A 142 -6.54 -13.43 4.35
C ASP A 142 -5.79 -13.75 5.64
N LEU A 143 -5.23 -14.95 5.71
CA LEU A 143 -4.68 -15.50 6.94
C LEU A 143 -3.17 -15.64 6.86
N ALA A 144 -2.50 -15.14 7.90
CA ALA A 144 -1.07 -15.28 8.08
C ALA A 144 -0.75 -16.26 9.20
N ARG A 145 0.21 -17.15 8.93
CA ARG A 145 0.67 -18.15 9.90
C ARG A 145 1.53 -17.58 11.02
N LYS A 146 2.47 -16.68 10.71
CA LYS A 146 3.46 -16.15 11.66
C LYS A 146 3.84 -14.71 11.32
N LEU A 147 4.03 -13.88 12.34
CA LEU A 147 4.61 -12.54 12.28
C LEU A 147 3.87 -11.48 11.44
N ASP A 148 2.81 -11.84 10.72
CA ASP A 148 2.01 -10.93 9.90
C ASP A 148 0.56 -10.86 10.40
N MET A 149 -0.20 -9.89 9.89
CA MET A 149 -1.60 -9.68 10.27
C MET A 149 -2.54 -10.67 9.58
N ASN A 150 -3.68 -10.91 10.21
CA ASN A 150 -4.81 -11.63 9.62
C ASN A 150 -5.93 -10.64 9.34
N SER A 151 -6.71 -10.87 8.29
CA SER A 151 -7.85 -10.02 7.94
C SER A 151 -9.11 -10.82 7.60
N MET A 152 -10.25 -10.20 7.88
CA MET A 152 -11.57 -10.64 7.44
C MET A 152 -12.32 -9.42 6.89
N ALA A 153 -12.42 -9.31 5.58
CA ALA A 153 -13.23 -8.30 4.92
C ALA A 153 -14.70 -8.73 4.91
N ARG A 154 -15.60 -7.76 5.16
CA ARG A 154 -17.05 -7.95 5.04
C ARG A 154 -17.53 -7.24 3.78
N LEU A 155 -17.90 -8.01 2.79
CA LEU A 155 -18.30 -7.50 1.48
C LEU A 155 -19.82 -7.67 1.30
N TYR A 156 -20.47 -6.57 0.96
CA TYR A 156 -21.89 -6.51 0.63
C TYR A 156 -22.05 -6.06 -0.82
N THR A 157 -23.13 -6.51 -1.45
CA THR A 157 -23.47 -6.11 -2.83
C THR A 157 -24.88 -5.53 -2.90
N ARG A 158 -25.06 -4.52 -3.75
CA ARG A 158 -26.37 -3.95 -4.08
C ARG A 158 -26.47 -3.73 -5.58
N GLU A 159 -27.63 -4.02 -6.15
CA GLU A 159 -27.94 -3.65 -7.53
C GLU A 159 -28.50 -2.22 -7.56
N ILE A 160 -27.79 -1.30 -8.23
CA ILE A 160 -28.20 0.09 -8.40
C ILE A 160 -28.04 0.44 -9.89
N ASP A 161 -29.10 0.94 -10.51
CA ASP A 161 -29.12 1.31 -11.94
C ASP A 161 -28.63 0.19 -12.90
N GLY A 162 -28.93 -1.07 -12.55
CA GLY A 162 -28.54 -2.25 -13.32
C GLY A 162 -27.05 -2.59 -13.24
N LYS A 163 -26.35 -2.09 -12.23
CA LYS A 163 -24.96 -2.42 -11.93
C LYS A 163 -24.84 -2.97 -10.51
N THR A 164 -23.93 -3.92 -10.32
CA THR A 164 -23.54 -4.39 -9.00
C THR A 164 -22.58 -3.39 -8.35
N HIS A 165 -22.97 -2.87 -7.20
CA HIS A 165 -22.14 -2.02 -6.35
C HIS A 165 -21.61 -2.84 -5.17
N TYR A 166 -20.32 -2.70 -4.89
CA TYR A 166 -19.61 -3.42 -3.84
C TYR A 166 -19.31 -2.51 -2.66
N TYR A 167 -19.56 -2.99 -1.44
CA TYR A 167 -19.33 -2.25 -0.20
C TYR A 167 -18.52 -3.10 0.77
N SER A 168 -17.31 -2.63 1.13
CA SER A 168 -16.52 -3.22 2.21
C SER A 168 -16.75 -2.41 3.49
N VAL A 169 -17.45 -2.99 4.47
CA VAL A 169 -17.92 -2.25 5.65
C VAL A 169 -17.39 -2.89 6.93
N ALA A 170 -16.72 -2.09 7.76
CA ALA A 170 -16.12 -2.52 9.03
C ALA A 170 -15.31 -3.85 8.91
N PRO A 171 -14.30 -3.92 8.02
CA PRO A 171 -13.40 -5.06 7.97
C PRO A 171 -12.68 -5.23 9.32
N ARG A 172 -12.27 -6.46 9.62
CA ARG A 172 -11.55 -6.79 10.84
C ARG A 172 -10.12 -7.20 10.53
N PHE A 173 -9.21 -6.75 11.38
CA PHE A 173 -7.79 -7.05 11.28
C PHE A 173 -7.28 -7.47 12.66
N TRP A 174 -6.43 -8.49 12.67
CA TRP A 174 -5.82 -9.04 13.88
C TRP A 174 -4.31 -9.16 13.74
N VAL A 175 -3.60 -8.88 14.82
CA VAL A 175 -2.15 -9.03 14.90
C VAL A 175 -1.77 -9.71 16.23
N PRO A 176 -0.79 -10.62 16.25
CA PRO A 176 -0.28 -11.17 17.50
C PRO A 176 0.41 -10.11 18.36
N TYR A 177 0.25 -10.19 19.68
CA TYR A 177 0.88 -9.31 20.66
C TYR A 177 2.39 -9.25 20.48
N ASP A 178 3.03 -10.40 20.27
CA ASP A 178 4.49 -10.46 20.12
C ASP A 178 4.98 -9.71 18.86
N THR A 179 4.17 -9.65 17.81
CA THR A 179 4.52 -8.90 16.59
C THR A 179 4.58 -7.39 16.85
N VAL A 180 3.76 -6.88 17.78
CA VAL A 180 3.68 -5.44 18.10
C VAL A 180 4.66 -5.07 19.22
N TYR A 181 4.73 -5.87 20.28
CA TYR A 181 5.38 -5.47 21.53
C TYR A 181 6.66 -6.24 21.87
N SER A 182 6.92 -7.40 21.25
CA SER A 182 8.13 -8.19 21.51
C SER A 182 9.28 -7.80 20.55
N VAL A 183 9.56 -6.49 20.50
CA VAL A 183 10.45 -5.81 19.53
C VAL A 183 11.91 -6.32 19.55
N GLU A 184 12.39 -6.90 20.66
CA GLU A 184 13.75 -7.46 20.75
C GLU A 184 14.00 -8.66 19.80
N LYS A 185 12.94 -9.31 19.29
CA LYS A 185 13.05 -10.47 18.39
C LYS A 185 12.71 -10.19 16.92
N ASN A 186 12.12 -9.03 16.61
CA ASN A 186 11.73 -8.69 15.25
C ASN A 186 12.82 -7.82 14.60
N GLU A 187 13.42 -8.33 13.53
CA GLU A 187 14.37 -7.59 12.70
C GLU A 187 13.76 -6.32 12.05
N ASP A 188 12.43 -6.16 12.13
CA ASP A 188 11.67 -5.13 11.43
C ASP A 188 10.93 -4.16 12.37
N ARG A 189 11.72 -3.40 13.16
CA ARG A 189 11.22 -2.40 14.14
C ARG A 189 10.19 -1.42 13.55
N ARG A 190 10.35 -1.07 12.26
CA ARG A 190 9.41 -0.17 11.55
C ARG A 190 8.02 -0.79 11.39
N THR A 191 7.94 -2.10 11.22
CA THR A 191 6.66 -2.81 11.09
C THR A 191 5.93 -2.86 12.42
N ALA A 192 6.65 -3.14 13.52
CA ALA A 192 6.09 -3.07 14.87
C ALA A 192 5.56 -1.67 15.22
N GLU A 193 6.33 -0.61 14.94
CA GLU A 193 5.91 0.79 15.15
C GLU A 193 4.64 1.15 14.37
N ARG A 194 4.46 0.61 13.15
CA ARG A 194 3.24 0.81 12.35
C ARG A 194 2.03 0.11 12.96
N PHE A 195 2.18 -1.16 13.34
CA PHE A 195 1.09 -1.91 13.96
C PHE A 195 0.66 -1.30 15.28
N GLN A 196 1.60 -0.82 16.09
CA GLN A 196 1.29 -0.12 17.33
C GLN A 196 0.37 1.09 17.08
N LYS A 197 0.68 1.93 16.08
CA LYS A 197 -0.18 3.06 15.71
C LYS A 197 -1.58 2.62 15.30
N TRP A 198 -1.71 1.53 14.54
CA TRP A 198 -3.02 1.02 14.11
C TRP A 198 -3.84 0.43 15.26
N VAL A 199 -3.18 -0.16 16.26
CA VAL A 199 -3.82 -0.59 17.51
C VAL A 199 -4.31 0.62 18.30
N GLU A 200 -3.49 1.67 18.44
CA GLU A 200 -3.88 2.92 19.11
C GLU A 200 -5.04 3.63 18.39
N MET A 201 -5.10 3.54 17.06
CA MET A 201 -6.22 4.02 16.24
C MET A 201 -7.49 3.16 16.34
N GLY A 202 -7.42 1.98 16.97
CA GLY A 202 -8.55 1.05 17.09
C GLY A 202 -8.92 0.31 15.78
N VAL A 203 -8.07 0.37 14.76
CA VAL A 203 -8.31 -0.30 13.45
C VAL A 203 -7.67 -1.68 13.36
N LEU A 204 -6.79 -2.02 14.31
CA LEU A 204 -6.11 -3.32 14.40
C LEU A 204 -6.31 -3.91 15.80
N THR A 205 -6.77 -5.16 15.87
CA THR A 205 -7.02 -5.85 17.14
C THR A 205 -5.82 -6.72 17.52
N VAL A 206 -5.32 -6.58 18.74
CA VAL A 206 -4.24 -7.42 19.24
C VAL A 206 -4.78 -8.70 19.84
N THR A 207 -4.22 -9.84 19.46
CA THR A 207 -4.50 -11.14 20.06
C THR A 207 -3.31 -11.61 20.91
N ALA A 208 -3.59 -12.38 21.96
CA ALA A 208 -2.56 -12.85 22.87
C ALA A 208 -1.65 -13.91 22.21
N GLY A 209 -0.34 -13.84 22.48
CA GLY A 209 0.64 -14.82 22.03
C GLY A 209 1.41 -14.43 20.77
N ALA A 210 2.08 -15.43 20.17
CA ALA A 210 2.97 -15.27 19.03
C ALA A 210 2.28 -15.47 17.67
N GLU A 211 1.06 -16.04 17.66
CA GLU A 211 0.26 -16.34 16.48
C GLU A 211 -1.20 -15.97 16.77
N VAL A 212 -1.95 -15.58 15.74
CA VAL A 212 -3.39 -15.32 15.90
C VAL A 212 -4.11 -16.64 16.02
N ASP A 213 -4.81 -16.83 17.14
CA ASP A 213 -5.68 -17.98 17.32
C ASP A 213 -6.95 -17.83 16.47
N TYR A 214 -7.09 -18.70 15.47
CA TYR A 214 -8.19 -18.68 14.51
C TYR A 214 -9.56 -18.87 15.14
N ARG A 215 -9.65 -19.35 16.39
CA ARG A 215 -10.92 -19.41 17.13
C ARG A 215 -11.52 -18.02 17.33
N TYR A 216 -10.71 -16.97 17.50
CA TYR A 216 -11.22 -15.60 17.57
C TYR A 216 -11.81 -15.14 16.23
N ILE A 217 -11.17 -15.53 15.12
CA ILE A 217 -11.64 -15.20 13.78
C ILE A 217 -12.97 -15.93 13.49
N LEU A 218 -13.06 -17.20 13.86
CA LEU A 218 -14.28 -18.00 13.73
C LEU A 218 -15.44 -17.40 14.54
N GLU A 219 -15.22 -17.03 15.79
CA GLU A 219 -16.27 -16.44 16.62
C GLU A 219 -16.72 -15.06 16.09
N GLU A 220 -15.80 -14.26 15.54
CA GLU A 220 -16.17 -13.01 14.84
C GLU A 220 -16.99 -13.30 13.56
N ALA A 221 -16.64 -14.34 12.80
CA ALA A 221 -17.40 -14.75 11.62
C ALA A 221 -18.82 -15.21 11.98
N LYS A 222 -18.96 -15.98 13.06
CA LYS A 222 -20.27 -16.39 13.60
C LYS A 222 -21.08 -15.20 14.10
N ALA A 223 -20.44 -14.24 14.76
CA ALA A 223 -21.09 -13.00 15.16
C ALA A 223 -21.57 -12.19 13.95
N ALA A 224 -20.75 -12.10 12.90
CA ALA A 224 -21.14 -11.45 11.65
C ALA A 224 -22.34 -12.15 10.99
N ASN A 225 -22.35 -13.49 10.95
CA ASN A 225 -23.46 -14.28 10.38
C ASN A 225 -24.80 -14.06 11.08
N LYS A 226 -24.78 -13.76 12.39
CA LYS A 226 -26.00 -13.41 13.15
C LYS A 226 -26.60 -12.07 12.74
N ILE A 227 -25.78 -11.14 12.27
CA ILE A 227 -26.19 -9.78 11.85
C ILE A 227 -26.54 -9.77 10.36
N SER A 228 -25.69 -10.37 9.55
CA SER A 228 -25.82 -10.42 8.09
C SER A 228 -25.58 -11.86 7.63
N PRO A 229 -26.54 -12.52 6.98
CA PRO A 229 -26.38 -13.91 6.56
C PRO A 229 -25.18 -14.05 5.62
N VAL A 230 -24.23 -14.91 6.00
CA VAL A 230 -23.01 -15.15 5.23
C VAL A 230 -23.34 -16.12 4.10
N CYS A 231 -23.11 -15.70 2.85
CA CYS A 231 -23.34 -16.54 1.69
C CYS A 231 -22.10 -17.34 1.28
N GLU A 232 -20.92 -16.73 1.38
CA GLU A 232 -19.64 -17.34 1.00
C GLU A 232 -18.51 -16.82 1.88
N SER A 233 -17.53 -17.70 2.12
CA SER A 233 -16.31 -17.38 2.87
C SER A 233 -15.05 -17.67 2.04
N PRO A 234 -14.66 -16.78 1.10
CA PRO A 234 -13.46 -16.95 0.30
C PRO A 234 -12.20 -16.97 1.15
N ILE A 235 -11.34 -17.96 0.94
CA ILE A 235 -10.12 -18.16 1.73
C ILE A 235 -8.98 -18.73 0.88
N ASP A 236 -7.76 -18.23 1.11
CA ASP A 236 -6.56 -18.79 0.49
C ASP A 236 -6.23 -20.15 1.15
N PRO A 237 -6.01 -21.23 0.37
CA PRO A 237 -5.84 -22.56 0.93
C PRO A 237 -4.54 -22.74 1.74
N PHE A 238 -3.55 -21.84 1.60
CA PHE A 238 -2.26 -21.99 2.26
C PHE A 238 -2.37 -21.66 3.76
N GLY A 239 -2.50 -22.71 4.57
CA GLY A 239 -2.44 -22.58 6.03
C GLY A 239 -3.77 -22.25 6.71
N ALA A 240 -4.87 -22.32 5.95
CA ALA A 240 -6.22 -22.04 6.43
C ALA A 240 -7.14 -23.27 6.50
N THR A 241 -6.64 -24.47 6.16
CA THR A 241 -7.47 -25.69 6.04
C THR A 241 -8.30 -25.98 7.30
N GLY A 242 -7.74 -25.76 8.49
CA GLY A 242 -8.47 -25.94 9.76
C GLY A 242 -9.67 -25.00 9.87
N LEU A 243 -9.45 -23.70 9.69
CA LEU A 243 -10.54 -22.71 9.72
C LEU A 243 -11.57 -22.98 8.62
N SER A 244 -11.16 -23.43 7.43
CA SER A 244 -12.11 -23.80 6.38
C SER A 244 -13.06 -24.91 6.83
N HIS A 245 -12.59 -25.94 7.54
CA HIS A 245 -13.48 -26.96 8.08
C HIS A 245 -14.43 -26.39 9.14
N ASP A 246 -13.90 -25.60 10.07
CA ASP A 246 -14.71 -24.98 11.13
C ASP A 246 -15.80 -24.03 10.57
N LEU A 247 -15.48 -23.28 9.50
CA LEU A 247 -16.44 -22.43 8.80
C LEU A 247 -17.54 -23.25 8.10
N ALA A 248 -17.19 -24.41 7.52
CA ALA A 248 -18.17 -25.30 6.90
C ALA A 248 -19.12 -25.91 7.93
N ASP A 249 -18.61 -26.29 9.10
CA ASP A 249 -19.40 -26.85 10.21
C ASP A 249 -20.42 -25.83 10.76
N GLU A 250 -20.16 -24.53 10.57
CA GLU A 250 -21.05 -23.42 10.96
C GLU A 250 -21.90 -22.88 9.78
N ASP A 251 -21.98 -23.62 8.67
CA ASP A 251 -22.73 -23.28 7.45
C ASP A 251 -22.31 -21.94 6.79
N LEU A 252 -21.05 -21.51 6.96
CA LEU A 252 -20.51 -20.25 6.41
C LEU A 252 -19.93 -20.38 5.00
N ASN A 253 -20.12 -21.54 4.36
CA ASN A 253 -19.78 -21.84 2.96
C ASN A 253 -18.37 -21.38 2.51
N PRO A 254 -17.30 -21.99 3.04
CA PRO A 254 -15.92 -21.66 2.67
C PRO A 254 -15.61 -22.04 1.22
N ILE A 255 -15.08 -21.08 0.45
CA ILE A 255 -14.64 -21.31 -0.93
C ILE A 255 -13.14 -21.05 -1.08
N THR A 256 -12.45 -21.93 -1.81
CA THR A 256 -11.01 -21.83 -2.02
C THR A 256 -10.69 -20.84 -3.13
N ILE A 257 -9.98 -19.76 -2.81
CA ILE A 257 -9.48 -18.78 -3.78
C ILE A 257 -7.96 -18.72 -3.70
N ILE A 258 -7.29 -19.29 -4.70
CA ILE A 258 -5.83 -19.26 -4.80
C ILE A 258 -5.39 -17.87 -5.27
N GLN A 259 -4.39 -17.27 -4.59
CA GLN A 259 -3.80 -15.99 -4.98
C GLN A 259 -2.94 -16.09 -6.26
N ASN A 260 -3.58 -16.23 -7.42
CA ASN A 260 -2.92 -16.28 -8.72
C ASN A 260 -3.53 -15.25 -9.70
N TYR A 261 -2.88 -15.09 -10.86
CA TYR A 261 -3.33 -14.15 -11.89
C TYR A 261 -4.77 -14.39 -12.35
N THR A 262 -5.20 -15.66 -12.44
CA THR A 262 -6.55 -16.01 -12.90
C THR A 262 -7.63 -15.46 -11.97
N ASN A 263 -7.43 -15.57 -10.66
CA ASN A 263 -8.42 -15.11 -9.68
C ASN A 263 -8.30 -13.61 -9.36
N MET A 264 -7.10 -13.04 -9.51
CA MET A 264 -6.81 -11.68 -9.05
C MET A 264 -6.78 -10.64 -10.17
N SER A 265 -6.83 -11.02 -11.46
CA SER A 265 -6.69 -10.07 -12.57
C SER A 265 -7.95 -9.36 -12.99
N ASP A 266 -9.12 -10.01 -12.94
CA ASP A 266 -10.36 -9.39 -13.45
C ASP A 266 -10.86 -8.26 -12.54
N PRO A 267 -10.83 -8.37 -11.21
CA PRO A 267 -11.09 -7.24 -10.31
C PRO A 267 -10.19 -6.02 -10.57
N MET A 268 -8.99 -6.21 -11.13
CA MET A 268 -8.07 -5.10 -11.47
C MET A 268 -8.53 -4.26 -12.66
N LYS A 269 -9.42 -4.76 -13.52
CA LYS A 269 -9.87 -4.07 -14.74
C LYS A 269 -11.14 -3.26 -14.51
N GLU A 270 -11.87 -3.54 -13.43
CA GLU A 270 -13.18 -2.95 -13.14
C GLU A 270 -13.11 -1.71 -12.23
N LEU A 271 -11.98 -1.47 -11.55
CA LEU A 271 -11.70 -0.35 -10.64
C LEU A 271 -10.88 0.79 -11.26
#